data_AF-A0A7K3YEV2-F1
#
_entry.id   AF-A0A7K3YEV2-F1
#
_cell.length_a   1.000
_cell.length_b   1.000
_cell.length_c   1.000
_cell.angle_alpha   90.00
_cell.angle_beta   90.00
_cell.angle_gamma   90.00
#
_symmetry.space_group_name_H-M   'P 1'
#
loop_
_entity.id
_entity.type
_entity.pdbx_description
1 polymer ?
#
loop_
_entity_poly.entity_id
_entity_poly.type
_entity_poly.pdbx_seq_one_letter_code
_entity_poly.pdbx_strand_id
1 'polypeptide(L)' 'MRGKEIRLERIMDRNTGKTIIVPLDHGVTLGPVPGLIDVGRTIDL' A
#
# COMPACT_ATOMS: atom_id res chain seq x y z
N MET A 1 -4.93 -2.94 23.73
CA MET A 1 -4.94 -3.46 22.34
C MET A 1 -3.55 -3.32 21.69
N ARG A 2 -2.51 -3.85 22.34
CA ARG A 2 -1.11 -3.52 22.01
C ARG A 2 -0.68 -3.93 20.60
N GLY A 3 -1.18 -5.05 20.10
CA GLY A 3 -0.88 -5.50 18.74
C GLY A 3 -1.49 -4.64 17.63
N LYS A 4 -2.59 -3.91 17.90
CA LYS A 4 -3.19 -2.99 16.93
C LYS A 4 -2.34 -1.73 16.80
N GLU A 5 -1.93 -1.17 17.93
CA GLU A 5 -1.04 0.00 18.01
C GLU A 5 0.28 -0.26 17.27
N ILE A 6 0.95 -1.39 17.52
CA ILE A 6 2.21 -1.75 16.84
C ILE A 6 2.05 -1.81 15.31
N ARG A 7 0.92 -2.31 14.80
CA ARG A 7 0.68 -2.36 13.35
C ARG A 7 0.44 -0.98 12.76
N LEU A 8 -0.31 -0.14 13.47
CA LEU A 8 -0.55 1.25 13.05
C LEU A 8 0.76 2.05 12.98
N GLU A 9 1.68 1.84 13.93
CA GLU A 9 3.02 2.45 13.91
C GLU A 9 3.92 2.00 12.75
N ARG A 10 3.59 0.92 12.03
CA ARG A 10 4.32 0.50 10.81
C ARG A 10 3.81 1.19 9.56
N ILE A 11 2.55 1.62 9.59
CA ILE A 11 1.90 2.33 8.48
C ILE A 11 2.16 3.85 8.61
N MET A 12 2.21 4.34 9.84
CA MET A 12 2.37 5.76 10.20
C MET A 12 3.84 6.12 10.41
N ASP A 13 4.27 7.26 9.86
CA ASP A 13 5.53 7.87 10.27
C ASP A 13 5.47 8.27 11.75
N ARG A 14 6.41 7.77 12.55
CA ARG A 14 6.41 7.92 14.03
C ARG A 14 6.66 9.36 14.49
N ASN A 15 7.26 10.19 13.65
CA ASN A 15 7.64 11.56 14.02
C ASN A 15 6.55 12.57 13.66
N THR A 16 5.92 12.37 12.50
CA THR A 16 4.95 13.30 11.90
C THR A 16 3.52 12.85 12.07
N GLY A 17 3.27 11.56 12.36
CA GLY A 17 1.93 10.98 12.42
C GLY A 17 1.20 11.05 11.08
N LYS A 18 1.93 11.04 9.96
CA LYS A 18 1.36 11.08 8.60
C LYS A 18 1.78 9.84 7.81
N THR A 19 1.00 9.53 6.79
CA THR A 19 1.25 8.44 5.83
C THR A 19 0.81 8.87 4.45
N ILE A 20 1.58 8.49 3.43
CA ILE A 20 1.13 8.49 2.03
C ILE A 20 0.88 7.04 1.64
N ILE A 21 -0.33 6.74 1.14
CA ILE A 21 -0.72 5.40 0.67
C ILE A 21 -0.98 5.50 -0.83
N VAL A 22 -0.34 4.63 -1.62
CA VAL A 22 -0.59 4.49 -3.05
C VAL A 22 -1.31 3.16 -3.28
N PRO A 23 -2.63 3.16 -3.53
CA PRO A 23 -3.38 1.93 -3.77
C PRO A 23 -3.12 1.39 -5.18
N LEU A 24 -2.88 0.07 -5.29
CA LEU A 24 -2.64 -0.65 -6.55
C LEU A 24 -3.63 -1.83 -6.75
N ASP A 25 -4.77 -1.80 -6.07
CA ASP A 25 -5.71 -2.91 -5.92
C ASP A 25 -6.88 -2.89 -6.91
N HIS A 26 -6.94 -1.90 -7.80
CA HIS A 26 -7.99 -1.76 -8.82
C HIS A 26 -8.18 -3.03 -9.67
N GLY A 27 -7.12 -3.82 -9.88
CA GLY A 27 -7.18 -5.08 -10.64
C GLY A 27 -7.98 -6.20 -9.97
N VAL A 28 -8.27 -6.11 -8.67
CA VAL A 28 -9.07 -7.11 -7.93
C VAL A 28 -10.50 -7.17 -8.47
N THR A 29 -11.07 -6.02 -8.83
CA THR A 29 -12.45 -5.94 -9.36
C THR A 29 -12.47 -5.83 -10.88
N LEU A 30 -11.54 -5.08 -11.48
CA LEU A 30 -11.58 -4.75 -12.90
C LEU A 30 -10.85 -5.78 -13.79
N GLY A 31 -10.13 -6.72 -13.19
CA GLY A 31 -9.24 -7.62 -13.94
C GLY A 31 -7.97 -6.90 -14.41
N PRO A 32 -7.35 -7.31 -15.52
CA PRO A 32 -6.10 -6.73 -15.99
C PRO A 32 -6.25 -5.23 -16.33
N VAL A 33 -5.65 -4.34 -15.52
CA VAL A 33 -5.65 -2.89 -15.73
C VAL A 33 -4.31 -2.46 -16.35
N PRO A 34 -4.28 -1.65 -17.42
CA PRO A 34 -3.04 -1.12 -17.98
C PRO A 34 -2.16 -0.47 -16.90
N GLY A 35 -0.88 -0.84 -16.87
CA GLY A 35 0.04 -0.42 -15.80
C GLY A 35 0.01 -1.30 -14.55
N LEU A 36 -0.98 -2.16 -14.33
CA LEU A 36 -1.00 -3.15 -13.23
C LEU A 36 -0.96 -4.60 -13.73
N ILE A 37 -0.87 -4.82 -15.05
CA ILE A 37 -0.77 -6.16 -15.65
C ILE A 37 0.49 -6.89 -15.15
N ASP A 38 1.59 -6.16 -15.04
CA ASP A 38 2.86 -6.64 -14.49
C ASP A 38 3.34 -5.64 -13.43
N VAL A 39 2.83 -5.81 -12.20
CA VAL A 39 3.12 -4.89 -11.10
C VAL A 39 4.62 -4.86 -10.80
N GLY A 40 5.32 -6.00 -10.86
CA GLY A 40 6.75 -6.06 -10.57
C GLY A 40 7.62 -5.32 -11.58
N ARG A 41 7.14 -5.14 -12.82
CA ARG A 41 7.76 -4.23 -13.79
C ARG A 41 7.34 -2.77 -13.61
N THR A 42 6.10 -2.53 -13.17
CA THR A 42 5.55 -1.17 -13.01
C THR A 42 6.15 -0.42 -11.82
N ILE A 43 6.38 -1.11 -10.71
CA ILE A 43 6.99 -0.55 -9.52
C ILE A 43 8.38 -1.14 -9.33
N ASP A 44 9.33 -0.30 -8.92
CA ASP A 44 10.69 -0.72 -8.60
C ASP A 44 10.64 -1.44 -7.23
N LEU A 45 10.47 -2.76 -7.27
CA LEU A 45 10.35 -3.64 -6.10
C LEU A 45 11.70 -4.11 -5.56
#